data_AF-A0A9D8Q2G2-F1
#
_entry.id   AF-A0A9D8Q2G2-F1
#
_cell.length_a   1.000
_cell.length_b   1.000
_cell.length_c   1.000
_cell.angle_alpha   90.00
_cell.angle_beta   90.00
_cell.angle_gamma   90.00
#
_symmetry.space_group_name_H-M   'P 1'
#
loop_
_entity.id
_entity.type
_entity.pdbx_description
1 polymer ?
#
loop_
_entity_poly.entity_id
_entity_poly.type
_entity_poly.pdbx_seq_one_letter_code
_entity_poly.pdbx_strand_id
1 'polypeptide(L)'
;MKAVITRDDFKDQSTEFVPAGEMLVNYRDVVRNVMAREKALFEGHPVAAVAATSDSVARAALKLIKVDYEVLPHVIDVIEAMKPDAPIVEDGMITIGITPPPTKPSNVAKRVEFTLG
;
A
#
# COMPACT_ATOMS: atom_id res chain seq x y z
N MET A 1 -24.47 -15.66 -4.18
CA MET A 1 -23.07 -15.19 -4.11
C MET A 1 -22.19 -16.19 -4.85
N LYS A 2 -21.16 -15.73 -5.58
CA LYS A 2 -20.35 -16.54 -6.50
C LYS A 2 -18.92 -16.73 -6.00
N ALA A 3 -18.32 -15.71 -5.37
CA ALA A 3 -17.01 -15.80 -4.75
C ALA A 3 -16.82 -14.66 -3.73
N VAL A 4 -15.94 -14.88 -2.76
CA VAL A 4 -15.26 -13.82 -1.99
C VAL A 4 -13.77 -13.97 -2.31
N ILE A 5 -13.09 -12.85 -2.55
CA ILE A 5 -11.63 -12.84 -2.68
C ILE A 5 -11.02 -11.91 -1.64
N THR A 6 -9.80 -12.23 -1.23
CA THR A 6 -8.94 -11.47 -0.32
C THR A 6 -7.55 -11.36 -0.92
N ARG A 7 -6.58 -10.85 -0.15
CA ARG A 7 -5.18 -10.80 -0.60
C ARG A 7 -4.60 -12.17 -0.98
N ASP A 8 -5.10 -13.24 -0.36
CA ASP A 8 -4.54 -14.59 -0.50
C ASP A 8 -4.87 -15.21 -1.87
N ASP A 9 -5.84 -14.64 -2.59
CA ASP A 9 -6.19 -15.01 -3.97
C ASP A 9 -5.25 -14.36 -5.02
N PHE A 10 -4.36 -13.46 -4.57
CA PHE A 10 -3.36 -12.80 -5.42
C PHE A 10 -1.95 -13.25 -5.04
N LYS A 11 -1.13 -13.51 -6.06
CA LYS A 11 0.31 -13.71 -5.85
C LYS A 11 0.95 -12.40 -5.40
N ASP A 12 1.80 -12.45 -4.38
CA ASP A 12 2.69 -11.32 -4.08
C ASP A 12 3.67 -11.11 -5.24
N GLN A 13 4.28 -9.93 -5.29
CA GLN A 13 5.20 -9.54 -6.35
C GLN A 13 6.57 -9.19 -5.78
N SER A 14 7.60 -9.36 -6.60
CA SER A 14 8.95 -8.88 -6.32
C SER A 14 8.97 -7.36 -6.15
N THR A 15 9.88 -6.87 -5.29
CA THR A 15 10.12 -5.43 -5.12
C THR A 15 11.10 -4.98 -6.20
N GLU A 16 10.59 -4.69 -7.39
CA GLU A 16 11.40 -4.25 -8.53
C GLU A 16 10.62 -3.26 -9.40
N PHE A 17 11.35 -2.32 -10.00
CA PHE A 17 10.79 -1.40 -10.98
C PHE A 17 10.94 -1.98 -12.37
N VAL A 18 9.82 -2.33 -13.00
CA VAL A 18 9.79 -2.89 -14.35
C VAL A 18 9.22 -1.87 -15.35
N PRO A 19 9.75 -1.82 -16.59
CA PRO A 19 9.19 -0.96 -17.65
C PRO A 19 7.75 -1.34 -17.99
N ALA A 20 6.84 -0.36 -17.94
CA ALA A 20 5.44 -0.49 -18.32
C ALA A 20 5.03 0.74 -19.16
N GLY A 21 5.34 0.70 -20.45
CA GLY A 21 5.15 1.85 -21.35
C GLY A 21 6.13 2.98 -21.02
N GLU A 22 5.62 4.18 -20.81
CA GLU A 22 6.41 5.38 -20.46
C GLU A 22 6.74 5.48 -18.96
N MET A 23 6.36 4.49 -18.15
CA MET A 23 6.57 4.49 -16.71
C MET A 23 7.36 3.28 -16.23
N LEU A 24 8.04 3.45 -15.10
CA LEU A 24 8.53 2.34 -14.29
C LEU A 24 7.49 2.02 -13.23
N VAL A 25 7.08 0.75 -13.15
CA VAL A 25 6.06 0.30 -12.21
C VAL A 25 6.66 -0.72 -11.27
N ASN A 26 6.35 -0.61 -9.98
CA ASN A 26 6.59 -1.66 -9.01
C ASN A 26 5.28 -2.43 -8.78
N TYR A 27 5.19 -3.64 -9.34
CA TYR A 27 3.97 -4.44 -9.25
C TYR A 27 3.65 -4.88 -7.81
N ARG A 28 4.63 -4.91 -6.91
CA ARG A 28 4.38 -5.14 -5.48
C ARG A 28 3.50 -4.04 -4.88
N ASP A 29 3.76 -2.80 -5.24
CA ASP A 29 3.01 -1.66 -4.73
C ASP A 29 1.60 -1.66 -5.33
N VAL A 30 1.47 -2.04 -6.61
CA VAL A 30 0.17 -2.20 -7.28
C VAL A 30 -0.70 -3.24 -6.59
N VAL A 31 -0.20 -4.47 -6.37
CA VAL A 31 -1.03 -5.52 -5.75
C VAL A 31 -1.40 -5.18 -4.31
N ARG A 32 -0.53 -4.46 -3.59
CA ARG A 32 -0.76 -4.00 -2.22
C ARG A 32 -1.74 -2.83 -2.13
N ASN A 33 -1.87 -2.04 -3.19
CA ASN A 33 -2.89 -1.00 -3.30
C ASN A 33 -4.26 -1.58 -3.68
N VAL A 34 -4.28 -2.59 -4.57
CA VAL A 34 -5.51 -3.26 -5.03
C VAL A 34 -6.22 -4.00 -3.90
N MET A 35 -5.46 -4.68 -3.04
CA MET A 35 -6.00 -5.42 -1.90
C MET A 35 -4.99 -5.34 -0.75
N ALA A 36 -5.46 -4.79 0.37
CA ALA A 36 -4.68 -4.65 1.59
C ALA A 36 -4.09 -6.00 2.00
N ARG A 37 -2.83 -5.97 2.40
CA ARG A 37 -2.12 -7.17 2.84
C ARG A 37 -2.00 -7.24 4.35
N GLU A 38 -0.86 -6.85 4.89
CA GLU A 38 -0.56 -6.93 6.32
C GLU A 38 -1.15 -5.73 7.07
N LYS A 39 -1.30 -4.59 6.38
CA LYS A 39 -1.84 -3.35 6.93
C LYS A 39 -2.85 -2.75 5.96
N ALA A 40 -3.94 -2.20 6.48
CA ALA A 40 -4.80 -1.28 5.73
C ALA A 40 -4.25 0.15 5.94
N LEU A 41 -3.71 0.75 4.89
CA LEU A 41 -2.90 1.97 4.98
C LEU A 41 -3.69 3.29 4.87
N PHE A 42 -4.97 3.23 4.48
CA PHE A 42 -5.82 4.41 4.31
C PHE A 42 -7.30 4.04 4.46
N GLU A 43 -8.13 5.04 4.73
CA GLU A 43 -9.58 4.84 4.78
C GLU A 43 -10.11 4.41 3.40
N GLY A 44 -10.88 3.32 3.37
CA GLY A 44 -11.39 2.75 2.12
C GLY A 44 -10.42 1.82 1.39
N HIS A 45 -9.27 1.49 1.97
CA HIS A 45 -8.37 0.47 1.43
C HIS A 45 -9.12 -0.88 1.29
N PRO A 46 -9.22 -1.48 0.09
CA PRO A 46 -9.93 -2.75 -0.09
C PRO A 46 -9.29 -3.88 0.72
N VAL A 47 -10.09 -4.65 1.47
CA VAL A 47 -9.60 -5.81 2.26
C VAL A 47 -10.22 -7.15 1.82
N ALA A 48 -11.38 -7.09 1.17
CA ALA A 48 -12.05 -8.22 0.55
C ALA A 48 -13.00 -7.71 -0.55
N ALA A 49 -13.29 -8.56 -1.53
CA ALA A 49 -14.28 -8.28 -2.56
C ALA A 49 -15.25 -9.45 -2.73
N VAL A 50 -16.51 -9.14 -3.03
CA VAL A 50 -17.59 -10.14 -3.20
C VAL A 50 -18.13 -10.08 -4.62
N ALA A 51 -18.12 -11.21 -5.31
CA ALA A 51 -18.82 -11.39 -6.58
C ALA A 51 -20.19 -12.02 -6.34
N ALA A 52 -21.26 -11.39 -6.85
CA ALA A 52 -22.62 -11.91 -6.78
C ALA A 52 -23.42 -11.60 -8.04
N THR A 53 -24.55 -12.28 -8.21
CA THR A 53 -25.44 -12.13 -9.36
C THR A 53 -26.29 -10.86 -9.32
N SER A 54 -26.30 -10.14 -8.20
CA SER A 54 -26.93 -8.83 -8.05
C SER A 54 -26.24 -8.03 -6.95
N ASP A 55 -26.38 -6.70 -7.02
CA ASP A 55 -25.89 -5.76 -6.00
C ASP A 55 -26.51 -6.04 -4.62
N SER A 56 -27.81 -6.36 -4.55
CA SER A 56 -28.48 -6.69 -3.30
C SER A 56 -27.86 -7.90 -2.59
N VAL A 57 -27.52 -8.96 -3.35
CA VAL A 57 -26.86 -10.15 -2.82
C VAL A 57 -25.42 -9.86 -2.40
N ALA A 58 -24.69 -9.04 -3.17
CA ALA A 58 -23.34 -8.61 -2.81
C ALA A 58 -23.33 -7.83 -1.49
N ARG A 59 -24.22 -6.84 -1.34
CA ARG A 59 -24.34 -6.03 -0.11
C ARG A 59 -24.72 -6.86 1.11
N ALA A 60 -25.62 -7.83 0.95
CA ALA A 60 -25.98 -8.73 2.04
C ALA A 60 -24.78 -9.59 2.48
N ALA A 61 -24.02 -10.12 1.52
CA ALA A 61 -22.82 -10.92 1.81
C ALA A 61 -21.69 -10.10 2.42
N LEU A 62 -21.47 -8.85 1.96
CA LEU A 62 -20.47 -7.95 2.53
C LEU A 62 -20.70 -7.69 4.02
N LYS A 63 -21.96 -7.57 4.47
CA LYS A 63 -22.31 -7.39 5.89
C LYS A 63 -21.96 -8.58 6.79
N LEU A 64 -21.70 -9.75 6.21
CA LEU A 64 -21.31 -10.96 6.94
C LEU A 64 -19.80 -11.07 7.13
N ILE A 65 -19.01 -10.30 6.37
CA ILE A 65 -17.56 -10.27 6.51
C ILE A 65 -17.22 -9.55 7.81
N LYS A 66 -16.47 -10.24 8.67
CA LYS A 66 -15.85 -9.66 9.87
C LYS A 66 -14.37 -9.52 9.61
N VAL A 67 -13.82 -8.35 9.94
CA VAL A 67 -12.39 -8.07 9.83
C VAL A 67 -11.92 -7.59 11.18
N ASP A 68 -10.96 -8.31 11.75
CA ASP A 68 -10.35 -7.96 13.02
C ASP A 68 -9.11 -7.12 12.74
N TYR A 69 -9.11 -5.88 13.24
CA TYR A 69 -7.99 -4.94 13.07
C TYR A 69 -7.27 -4.73 14.39
N GLU A 70 -5.94 -4.70 14.32
CA GLU A 70 -5.12 -4.03 15.32
C GLU A 70 -4.94 -2.56 14.89
N VAL A 71 -5.27 -1.62 15.78
CA VAL A 71 -5.09 -0.20 15.49
C VAL A 71 -3.62 0.16 15.62
N LEU A 72 -3.01 0.62 14.53
CA LEU A 72 -1.62 1.06 14.49
C LEU A 72 -1.51 2.59 14.60
N PRO A 73 -0.38 3.12 15.10
CA PRO A 73 -0.06 4.55 14.97
C PRO A 73 -0.10 4.98 13.51
N HIS A 74 -0.70 6.14 13.24
CA HIS A 74 -0.87 6.66 11.88
C HIS A 74 -0.32 8.08 11.76
N VAL A 75 0.00 8.47 10.53
CA VAL A 75 0.39 9.83 10.18
C VAL A 75 -0.28 10.20 8.85
N ILE A 76 -0.92 11.37 8.81
CA ILE A 76 -1.67 11.85 7.64
C ILE A 76 -1.02 13.10 7.06
N ASP A 77 -0.44 13.94 7.91
CA ASP A 77 0.28 15.12 7.46
C ASP A 77 1.64 14.74 6.87
N VAL A 78 1.94 15.30 5.69
CA VAL A 78 3.16 15.00 4.94
C VAL A 78 4.42 15.51 5.63
N ILE A 79 4.38 16.66 6.31
CA ILE A 79 5.54 17.21 7.03
C ILE A 79 5.81 16.40 8.29
N GLU A 80 4.75 16.02 9.01
CA GLU A 80 4.86 15.11 10.16
C GLU A 80 5.39 13.74 9.72
N ALA A 81 4.95 13.20 8.58
CA ALA A 81 5.41 11.91 8.07
C ALA A 81 6.92 11.89 7.75
N MET A 82 7.51 13.04 7.43
CA MET A 82 8.95 13.17 7.16
C MET A 82 9.81 13.17 8.42
N LYS A 83 9.22 13.27 9.62
CA LYS A 83 9.98 13.30 10.87
C LYS A 83 10.59 11.92 11.20
N PRO A 84 11.76 11.87 11.87
CA PRO A 84 12.46 10.61 12.17
C PRO A 84 11.67 9.62 13.05
N ASP A 85 10.72 10.12 13.83
CA ASP A 85 9.89 9.38 14.78
C ASP A 85 8.48 9.09 14.25
N ALA A 86 8.19 9.48 13.01
CA ALA A 86 6.90 9.21 12.39
C ALA A 86 6.68 7.68 12.24
N PRO A 87 5.43 7.21 12.39
CA PRO A 87 5.08 5.83 12.05
C PRO A 87 5.48 5.51 10.61
N ILE A 88 6.22 4.42 10.41
CA ILE A 88 6.62 3.96 9.09
C ILE A 88 5.42 3.28 8.42
N VAL A 89 5.02 3.85 7.27
CA VAL A 89 3.88 3.35 6.48
C VAL A 89 4.26 2.09 5.73
N GLU A 90 5.43 2.10 5.07
CA GLU A 90 5.94 0.99 4.28
C GLU A 90 7.32 0.55 4.76
N ASP A 91 7.40 -0.68 5.30
CA ASP A 91 8.61 -1.21 5.93
C ASP A 91 9.79 -1.39 4.96
N GLY A 92 9.52 -1.46 3.64
CA GLY A 92 10.52 -1.64 2.59
C GLY A 92 10.95 -0.35 1.87
N MET A 93 10.39 0.82 2.22
CA MET A 93 10.62 2.06 1.48
C MET A 93 11.98 2.68 1.82
N ILE A 94 12.97 2.51 0.95
CA ILE A 94 14.28 3.17 1.05
C ILE A 94 14.31 4.41 0.18
N THR A 95 14.61 5.56 0.79
CA THR A 95 14.67 6.85 0.08
C THR A 95 15.73 6.84 -1.01
N ILE A 96 15.32 7.06 -2.25
CA ILE A 96 16.22 7.16 -3.40
C ILE A 96 16.77 8.60 -3.55
N GLY A 97 17.97 8.74 -4.10
CA GLY A 97 18.62 10.06 -4.32
C GLY A 97 19.51 10.55 -3.18
N ILE A 98 19.86 9.69 -2.21
CA ILE A 98 20.82 9.97 -1.14
C ILE A 98 22.04 9.08 -1.33
N THR A 99 23.25 9.65 -1.16
CA THR A 99 24.52 8.91 -1.23
C THR A 99 25.32 9.10 0.07
N PRO A 100 25.71 8.01 0.78
CA PRO A 100 25.39 6.61 0.50
C PRO A 100 23.89 6.29 0.71
N PRO A 101 23.35 5.20 0.12
CA PRO A 101 21.96 4.80 0.34
C PRO A 101 21.64 4.58 1.82
N PRO A 102 20.47 5.05 2.32
CA PRO A 102 20.03 4.76 3.68
C PRO A 102 19.83 3.26 3.91
N THR A 103 20.05 2.80 5.15
CA THR A 103 19.84 1.40 5.56
C THR A 103 18.52 1.17 6.30
N LYS A 104 17.77 2.24 6.57
CA LYS A 104 16.49 2.22 7.27
C LYS A 104 15.39 2.79 6.38
N PRO A 105 14.16 2.27 6.50
CA PRO A 105 13.03 2.82 5.76
C PRO A 105 12.65 4.22 6.26
N SER A 106 12.01 5.00 5.39
CA SER A 106 11.40 6.28 5.74
C SER A 106 10.12 6.51 4.92
N ASN A 107 9.30 7.48 5.31
CA ASN A 107 8.12 7.88 4.53
C ASN A 107 8.47 8.80 3.33
N VAL A 108 9.76 9.04 3.05
CA VAL A 108 10.23 9.83 1.90
C VAL A 108 10.68 8.89 0.79
N ALA A 109 9.92 8.84 -0.32
CA ALA A 109 10.25 7.96 -1.44
C ALA A 109 11.52 8.42 -2.19
N LYS A 110 11.66 9.73 -2.44
CA LYS A 110 12.75 10.29 -3.25
C LYS A 110 13.17 11.67 -2.75
N ARG A 111 14.47 11.90 -2.68
CA ARG A 111 15.08 13.23 -2.52
C ARG A 111 15.68 13.66 -3.85
N VAL A 112 15.40 14.90 -4.25
CA VAL A 112 16.03 15.55 -5.40
C VAL A 112 16.52 16.91 -4.94
N GLU A 113 17.80 17.20 -5.17
CA GLU A 113 18.42 18.46 -4.77
C GLU A 113 18.93 19.17 -6.03
N PHE A 114 18.56 20.43 -6.18
CA PHE A 114 19.01 21.29 -7.27
C PHE A 114 19.89 22.39 -6.68
N THR A 115 21.14 22.45 -7.12
CA THR A 115 22.07 23.52 -6.76
C THR A 115 22.21 24.47 -7.94
N LEU A 116 21.89 25.75 -7.73
CA LEU A 116 22.34 26.81 -8.63
C LEU A 116 23.84 27.01 -8.40
N GLY A 117 24.62 26.90 -9.49
CA GLY A 117 26.04 27.21 -9.50
C GLY A 117 26.32 28.71 -9.38
#